data_AF-F1A397-F1
#
_entry.id   AF-F1A397-F1
#
_cell.length_a   1.000
_cell.length_b   1.000
_cell.length_c   1.000
_cell.angle_alpha   90.00
_cell.angle_beta   90.00
_cell.angle_gamma   90.00
#
_symmetry.space_group_name_H-M   'P 1'
#
loop_
_entity.id
_entity.type
_entity.pdbx_description
1 polymer ?
#
loop_
_entity_poly.entity_id
_entity_poly.type
_entity_poly.pdbx_seq_one_letter_code
_entity_poly.pdbx_strand_id
1 'polypeptide(L)'
;MKTIKELKNKILFDKSNNINKSCTSDSKSSYGSGKINNYDINNINSLNNNIDSSSSSSSSSSSSSSSNSSNFVNNINNLILSNCYTYTSTLENINWNSVINIETLDTGNSNIFLLVSFLDEVQSQINQILIKSSPCMFQEIYTSVVEDMLKYPIPEMKLIQFSSNEFTEMSNSLLSFSQNDEELYQFIQQELDKSFILALEYKPNGKRFNELNHKEYFSGSKGEKKLKQLGKVIAFEIFCNNFCRSATPWDENTFFSNLIFYSSPNKNGWYFSMIHPNINYLSNSLFTIGYRDQINKLKLLLFSIFQNPNSETEQIKQMKDHFINKLRIKLPSSFYISIQKGIAAGIKKIVSQITDQKLKSTKEKIKIIVKVDSSNNSWKKGFDSLYNPFILEILNEFVYEFTNYIEKKY
;
A
#
# COMPACT_ATOMS: atom_id res chain seq x y z
N MET A 1 11.55 23.48 1.27
CA MET A 1 10.28 22.80 0.91
C MET A 1 9.14 23.51 1.58
N LYS A 2 8.13 23.95 0.83
CA LYS A 2 6.93 24.60 1.39
C LYS A 2 5.84 23.56 1.58
N THR A 3 5.15 23.58 2.71
CA THR A 3 4.08 22.62 3.02
C THR A 3 2.79 22.96 2.25
N ILE A 4 1.92 21.97 2.00
CA ILE A 4 0.61 22.15 1.34
C ILE A 4 -0.25 23.24 2.03
N LYS A 5 -0.04 23.47 3.33
CA LYS A 5 -0.69 24.54 4.10
C LYS A 5 -0.19 25.95 3.70
N GLU A 6 1.08 26.09 3.34
CA GLU A 6 1.68 27.36 2.89
C GLU A 6 1.28 27.71 1.45
N LEU A 7 1.05 26.71 0.60
CA LEU A 7 0.47 26.89 -0.75
C LEU A 7 -0.98 27.39 -0.68
N LYS A 8 -1.79 26.88 0.25
CA LYS A 8 -3.18 27.34 0.46
C LYS A 8 -3.26 28.78 0.95
N ASN A 9 -2.35 29.21 1.82
CA ASN A 9 -2.34 30.59 2.32
C ASN A 9 -1.87 31.60 1.27
N LYS A 10 -0.95 31.21 0.37
CA LYS A 10 -0.50 32.08 -0.73
C LYS A 10 -1.63 32.34 -1.74
N ILE A 11 -2.42 31.32 -2.06
CA ILE A 11 -3.58 31.43 -2.96
C ILE A 11 -4.70 32.30 -2.36
N LEU A 12 -4.87 32.27 -1.03
CA LEU A 12 -5.82 33.14 -0.34
C LEU A 12 -5.34 34.61 -0.28
N PHE A 13 -4.03 34.83 -0.10
CA PHE A 13 -3.45 36.18 -0.06
C PHE A 13 -3.45 36.88 -1.42
N ASP A 14 -3.25 36.12 -2.50
CA ASP A 14 -3.26 36.66 -3.87
C ASP A 14 -4.70 36.96 -4.36
N LYS A 15 -5.72 36.28 -3.82
CA LYS A 15 -7.14 36.58 -4.09
C LYS A 15 -7.66 37.83 -3.38
N SER A 16 -7.14 38.17 -2.20
CA SER A 16 -7.59 39.36 -1.46
C SER A 16 -7.06 40.68 -2.00
N ASN A 17 -6.03 40.68 -2.87
CA ASN A 17 -5.43 41.89 -3.40
C ASN A 17 -5.97 42.35 -4.77
N ASN A 18 -6.89 41.60 -5.39
CA ASN A 18 -7.41 41.92 -6.72
C ASN A 18 -8.89 42.33 -6.78
N ILE A 19 -9.52 42.59 -5.63
CA ILE A 19 -10.89 43.14 -5.60
C ILE A 19 -10.90 44.34 -4.64
N ASN A 20 -10.62 45.53 -5.16
CA ASN A 20 -11.37 46.77 -4.85
C ASN A 20 -10.77 48.00 -5.54
N LYS A 21 -11.44 48.46 -6.60
CA LYS A 21 -11.50 49.86 -7.03
C LYS A 21 -12.87 50.09 -7.69
N SER A 22 -13.84 50.61 -6.91
CA SER A 22 -14.66 51.81 -7.21
C SER A 22 -16.05 51.78 -6.54
N CYS A 23 -16.31 52.83 -5.76
CA CYS A 23 -17.57 53.59 -5.57
C CYS A 23 -18.76 52.91 -4.84
N THR A 24 -19.01 53.25 -3.56
CA THR A 24 -20.04 54.21 -3.03
C THR A 24 -21.49 53.75 -3.31
N SER A 25 -22.44 53.63 -2.38
CA SER A 25 -22.74 54.36 -1.13
C SER A 25 -23.86 53.65 -0.33
N ASP A 26 -23.86 53.86 0.99
CA ASP A 26 -24.98 53.92 1.96
C ASP A 26 -26.22 53.00 1.86
N SER A 27 -26.48 52.23 2.92
CA SER A 27 -27.53 52.53 3.93
C SER A 27 -27.80 51.36 4.90
N LYS A 28 -28.51 51.70 5.98
CA LYS A 28 -28.58 51.07 7.32
C LYS A 28 -29.59 49.91 7.46
N SER A 29 -29.47 49.26 8.63
CA SER A 29 -30.54 48.62 9.47
C SER A 29 -30.90 47.17 9.12
N SER A 30 -31.45 46.30 9.97
CA SER A 30 -31.58 46.13 11.44
C SER A 30 -32.58 44.98 11.64
N TYR A 31 -32.37 44.13 12.66
CA TYR A 31 -33.31 43.16 13.28
C TYR A 31 -33.92 42.00 12.45
N GLY A 32 -34.08 40.85 13.11
CA GLY A 32 -35.14 39.90 12.74
C GLY A 32 -34.89 38.43 13.03
N SER A 33 -35.11 38.01 14.28
CA SER A 33 -35.31 36.62 14.70
C SER A 33 -36.47 35.93 13.98
N GLY A 34 -36.39 34.62 13.74
CA GLY A 34 -37.59 33.81 13.47
C GLY A 34 -37.32 32.41 12.93
N LYS A 35 -37.66 31.40 13.74
CA LYS A 35 -37.71 29.97 13.44
C LYS A 35 -38.60 29.66 12.22
N ILE A 36 -38.39 28.49 11.58
CA ILE A 36 -39.43 27.45 11.31
C ILE A 36 -38.74 26.17 10.79
N ASN A 37 -39.20 25.02 11.28
CA ASN A 37 -38.84 23.66 10.87
C ASN A 37 -39.76 23.14 9.75
N ASN A 38 -39.23 22.15 9.02
CA ASN A 38 -39.88 21.03 8.31
C ASN A 38 -40.92 21.34 7.22
N TYR A 39 -40.70 20.80 6.01
CA TYR A 39 -41.42 19.61 5.52
C TYR A 39 -40.77 19.05 4.24
N ASP A 40 -40.85 17.73 4.13
CA ASP A 40 -40.56 16.89 2.98
C ASP A 40 -41.35 17.29 1.72
N ILE A 41 -40.75 17.10 0.54
CA ILE A 41 -41.48 16.84 -0.70
C ILE A 41 -40.79 15.72 -1.48
N ASN A 42 -41.50 14.59 -1.58
CA ASN A 42 -41.33 13.52 -2.54
C ASN A 42 -41.78 13.94 -3.95
N ASN A 43 -41.25 13.22 -4.95
CA ASN A 43 -41.82 12.94 -6.27
C ASN A 43 -41.92 14.10 -7.29
N ILE A 44 -41.44 13.84 -8.51
CA ILE A 44 -42.30 13.47 -9.64
C ILE A 44 -41.44 12.92 -10.80
N ASN A 45 -41.94 11.82 -11.34
CA ASN A 45 -41.49 11.09 -12.52
C ASN A 45 -41.78 11.85 -13.84
N SER A 46 -40.97 11.48 -14.84
CA SER A 46 -41.34 11.18 -16.23
C SER A 46 -42.03 12.23 -17.11
N LEU A 47 -41.44 12.44 -18.30
CA LEU A 47 -42.06 12.24 -19.64
C LEU A 47 -41.00 12.67 -20.68
N ASN A 48 -40.35 11.72 -21.36
CA ASN A 48 -40.73 11.12 -22.66
C ASN A 48 -40.75 12.08 -23.86
N ASN A 49 -39.90 11.71 -24.84
CA ASN A 49 -40.12 11.71 -26.30
C ASN A 49 -40.26 13.06 -27.02
N ASN A 50 -39.94 13.19 -28.31
CA ASN A 50 -38.98 12.64 -29.28
C ASN A 50 -39.22 13.49 -30.56
N ILE A 51 -38.36 13.33 -31.59
CA ILE A 51 -38.60 13.63 -33.02
C ILE A 51 -38.21 15.04 -33.56
N ASP A 52 -37.11 15.04 -34.35
CA ASP A 52 -36.91 15.47 -35.75
C ASP A 52 -37.61 16.75 -36.29
N SER A 53 -37.09 17.57 -37.21
CA SER A 53 -35.97 17.47 -38.18
C SER A 53 -35.83 18.83 -38.92
N SER A 54 -34.64 19.07 -39.51
CA SER A 54 -34.37 19.89 -40.73
C SER A 54 -34.62 21.41 -40.65
N SER A 55 -33.90 22.34 -41.29
CA SER A 55 -32.84 22.34 -42.32
C SER A 55 -32.26 23.76 -42.46
N SER A 56 -31.02 23.86 -43.00
CA SER A 56 -30.45 24.96 -43.82
C SER A 56 -30.26 26.34 -43.17
N SER A 57 -29.22 27.16 -43.41
CA SER A 57 -27.93 27.09 -44.14
C SER A 57 -27.24 28.45 -43.93
N SER A 58 -25.94 28.50 -44.26
CA SER A 58 -25.13 29.66 -44.71
C SER A 58 -24.21 30.42 -43.71
N SER A 59 -22.92 30.13 -43.86
CA SER A 59 -21.75 31.04 -44.00
C SER A 59 -21.44 32.10 -42.94
N SER A 60 -20.25 32.04 -42.31
CA SER A 60 -19.03 32.72 -42.80
C SER A 60 -17.87 32.76 -41.77
N SER A 61 -16.65 32.68 -42.30
CA SER A 61 -15.38 33.29 -41.84
C SER A 61 -14.72 32.94 -40.48
N SER A 62 -13.58 32.24 -40.61
CA SER A 62 -12.26 32.51 -40.00
C SER A 62 -12.12 32.81 -38.51
N SER A 63 -11.34 32.01 -37.79
CA SER A 63 -10.00 32.39 -37.26
C SER A 63 -9.48 31.44 -36.16
N SER A 64 -8.16 31.19 -36.22
CA SER A 64 -7.26 30.84 -35.11
C SER A 64 -7.66 29.73 -34.13
N SER A 65 -7.24 28.51 -34.44
CA SER A 65 -7.05 27.43 -33.47
C SER A 65 -5.88 27.77 -32.53
N SER A 66 -6.20 28.25 -31.33
CA SER A 66 -5.25 28.35 -30.22
C SER A 66 -5.78 27.54 -29.02
N SER A 67 -5.04 26.48 -28.72
CA SER A 67 -4.81 25.88 -27.39
C SER A 67 -5.95 25.99 -26.36
N ASN A 68 -6.81 24.98 -26.34
CA ASN A 68 -7.81 24.75 -25.28
C ASN A 68 -7.43 23.56 -24.36
N SER A 69 -6.13 23.28 -24.16
CA SER A 69 -5.67 22.17 -23.29
C SER A 69 -5.75 22.51 -21.80
N SER A 70 -5.73 23.78 -21.40
CA SER A 70 -5.75 24.20 -20.00
C SER A 70 -7.14 24.18 -19.35
N ASN A 71 -8.22 24.21 -20.13
CA ASN A 71 -9.59 24.15 -19.62
C ASN A 71 -10.06 22.72 -19.32
N PHE A 72 -9.51 21.71 -19.98
CA PHE A 72 -9.87 20.30 -19.73
C PHE A 72 -9.24 19.79 -18.42
N VAL A 73 -7.96 20.10 -18.19
CA VAL A 73 -7.23 19.71 -16.97
C VAL A 73 -7.80 20.40 -15.71
N ASN A 74 -8.19 21.67 -15.81
CA ASN A 74 -8.83 22.38 -14.70
C ASN A 74 -10.26 21.89 -14.42
N ASN A 75 -10.99 21.40 -15.42
CA ASN A 75 -12.29 20.76 -15.21
C ASN A 75 -12.16 19.37 -14.58
N ILE A 76 -11.16 18.55 -14.97
CA ILE A 76 -10.90 17.25 -14.34
C ILE A 76 -10.51 17.44 -12.87
N ASN A 77 -9.64 18.39 -12.54
CA ASN A 77 -9.25 18.65 -11.15
C ASN A 77 -10.43 19.14 -10.29
N ASN A 78 -11.34 19.96 -10.83
CA ASN A 78 -12.57 20.36 -10.14
C ASN A 78 -13.63 19.25 -10.08
N LEU A 79 -13.67 18.34 -11.06
CA LEU A 79 -14.53 17.14 -11.07
C LEU A 79 -14.06 16.09 -10.03
N ILE A 80 -12.76 15.83 -9.95
CA ILE A 80 -12.14 14.93 -8.95
C ILE A 80 -12.38 15.43 -7.51
N LEU A 81 -12.45 16.75 -7.31
CA LEU A 81 -12.69 17.37 -6.01
C LEU A 81 -14.18 17.45 -5.60
N SER A 82 -15.12 17.28 -6.54
CA SER A 82 -16.56 17.52 -6.30
C SER A 82 -17.47 16.29 -6.44
N ASN A 83 -16.98 15.19 -7.00
CA ASN A 83 -17.77 13.97 -7.19
C ASN A 83 -17.36 12.81 -6.29
N CYS A 84 -18.38 12.12 -5.77
CA CYS A 84 -18.31 10.90 -4.99
C CYS A 84 -17.94 9.72 -5.91
N TYR A 85 -16.71 9.72 -6.44
CA TYR A 85 -16.22 8.58 -7.23
C TYR A 85 -16.04 7.37 -6.32
N THR A 86 -16.63 6.25 -6.72
CA THR A 86 -16.29 4.94 -6.16
C THR A 86 -15.00 4.48 -6.82
N TYR A 87 -13.98 4.23 -5.99
CA TYR A 87 -12.71 3.68 -6.45
C TYR A 87 -12.83 2.17 -6.62
N THR A 88 -12.45 1.65 -7.77
CA THR A 88 -12.26 0.20 -7.96
C THR A 88 -10.84 -0.11 -8.43
N SER A 89 -10.41 -1.34 -8.20
CA SER A 89 -9.07 -1.81 -8.50
C SER A 89 -9.19 -3.19 -9.14
N THR A 90 -9.25 -3.24 -10.47
CA THR A 90 -9.22 -4.48 -11.23
C THR A 90 -7.89 -4.55 -12.00
N LEU A 91 -7.16 -5.66 -11.84
CA LEU A 91 -5.87 -5.85 -12.51
C LEU A 91 -5.99 -6.70 -13.80
N GLU A 92 -7.11 -7.38 -14.01
CA GLU A 92 -7.23 -8.38 -15.08
C GLU A 92 -7.15 -7.76 -16.49
N ASN A 93 -7.69 -6.56 -16.71
CA ASN A 93 -7.67 -5.86 -18.01
C ASN A 93 -7.44 -4.36 -17.84
N ILE A 94 -6.18 -3.95 -17.66
CA ILE A 94 -5.82 -2.54 -17.51
C ILE A 94 -5.81 -1.88 -18.90
N ASN A 95 -6.67 -0.89 -19.12
CA ASN A 95 -6.63 -0.08 -20.33
C ASN A 95 -5.57 1.02 -20.18
N TRP A 96 -4.34 0.73 -20.60
CA TRP A 96 -3.24 1.70 -20.51
C TRP A 96 -3.47 2.98 -21.30
N ASN A 97 -4.37 3.00 -22.28
CA ASN A 97 -4.68 4.21 -23.05
C ASN A 97 -5.61 5.18 -22.30
N SER A 98 -6.24 4.77 -21.19
CA SER A 98 -7.14 5.62 -20.40
C SER A 98 -6.47 6.24 -19.16
N VAL A 99 -5.14 6.32 -19.14
CA VAL A 99 -4.38 6.98 -18.07
C VAL A 99 -4.73 8.46 -18.03
N ILE A 100 -5.18 8.94 -16.87
CA ILE A 100 -5.53 10.34 -16.62
C ILE A 100 -4.61 11.03 -15.62
N ASN A 101 -3.88 10.27 -14.80
CA ASN A 101 -2.96 10.82 -13.82
C ASN A 101 -1.87 9.80 -13.45
N ILE A 102 -0.67 10.30 -13.18
CA ILE A 102 0.45 9.53 -12.64
C ILE A 102 1.10 10.34 -11.52
N GLU A 103 1.22 9.75 -10.34
CA GLU A 103 1.88 10.36 -9.19
C GLU A 103 2.93 9.42 -8.60
N THR A 104 4.07 9.96 -8.16
CA THR A 104 5.06 9.19 -7.40
C THR A 104 4.67 9.14 -5.93
N LEU A 105 4.59 7.93 -5.37
CA LEU A 105 4.38 7.68 -3.95
C LEU A 105 5.63 7.06 -3.32
N ASP A 106 6.39 7.84 -2.58
CA ASP A 106 7.54 7.35 -1.82
C ASP A 106 7.07 6.79 -0.47
N THR A 107 7.11 5.47 -0.30
CA THR A 107 6.71 4.77 0.94
C THR A 107 7.81 4.66 2.00
N GLY A 108 8.98 5.25 1.77
CA GLY A 108 10.18 5.06 2.56
C GLY A 108 10.97 3.82 2.10
N ASN A 109 12.16 3.60 2.67
CA ASN A 109 13.00 2.42 2.35
C ASN A 109 13.41 2.27 0.87
N SER A 110 13.46 3.37 0.11
CA SER A 110 13.68 3.36 -1.36
C SER A 110 12.58 2.64 -2.15
N ASN A 111 11.39 2.46 -1.56
CA ASN A 111 10.22 1.88 -2.22
C ASN A 111 9.35 3.00 -2.77
N ILE A 112 9.66 3.41 -4.00
CA ILE A 112 8.86 4.38 -4.75
C ILE A 112 7.88 3.60 -5.63
N PHE A 113 6.61 3.97 -5.54
CA PHE A 113 5.55 3.48 -6.41
C PHE A 113 5.11 4.60 -7.34
N LEU A 114 4.59 4.23 -8.50
CA LEU A 114 3.76 5.10 -9.31
C LEU A 114 2.30 4.76 -9.03
N LEU A 115 1.53 5.73 -8.56
CA LEU A 115 0.07 5.68 -8.51
C LEU A 115 -0.46 6.10 -9.88
N VAL A 116 -1.02 5.14 -10.61
CA VAL A 116 -1.59 5.38 -11.94
C VAL A 116 -3.11 5.38 -11.82
N SER A 117 -3.73 6.46 -12.30
CA SER A 117 -5.19 6.61 -12.31
C SER A 117 -5.73 6.50 -13.73
N PHE A 118 -6.81 5.77 -13.88
CA PHE A 118 -7.50 5.50 -15.14
C PHE A 118 -8.94 6.00 -15.06
N LEU A 119 -9.45 6.51 -16.18
CA LEU A 119 -10.86 6.77 -16.33
C LEU A 119 -11.55 5.52 -16.88
N ASP A 120 -12.51 4.97 -16.12
CA ASP A 120 -13.49 4.03 -16.65
C ASP A 120 -14.65 4.84 -17.22
N GLU A 121 -14.64 5.03 -18.54
CA GLU A 121 -15.66 5.79 -19.26
C GLU A 121 -17.07 5.18 -19.12
N VAL A 122 -17.15 3.85 -19.01
CA VAL A 122 -18.43 3.13 -18.93
C VAL A 122 -19.09 3.37 -17.58
N GLN A 123 -18.31 3.28 -16.51
CA GLN A 123 -18.83 3.42 -15.15
C GLN A 123 -18.72 4.84 -14.59
N SER A 124 -18.04 5.74 -15.31
CA SER A 124 -17.66 7.07 -14.81
C SER A 124 -16.93 6.99 -13.47
N GLN A 125 -16.01 6.02 -13.34
CA GLN A 125 -15.24 5.75 -12.11
C GLN A 125 -13.76 5.96 -12.35
N ILE A 126 -13.03 6.30 -11.28
CA ILE A 126 -11.59 6.40 -11.31
C ILE A 126 -11.02 5.13 -10.71
N ASN A 127 -10.31 4.37 -11.55
CA ASN A 127 -9.60 3.19 -11.12
C ASN A 127 -8.15 3.56 -10.84
N GLN A 128 -7.59 3.04 -9.75
CA GLN A 128 -6.23 3.34 -9.35
C GLN A 128 -5.46 2.06 -9.08
N ILE A 129 -4.21 2.03 -9.52
CA ILE A 129 -3.27 0.95 -9.24
C ILE A 129 -1.94 1.54 -8.79
N LEU A 130 -1.18 0.74 -8.06
CA LEU A 130 0.22 1.02 -7.80
C LEU A 130 1.06 0.20 -8.78
N ILE A 131 2.03 0.82 -9.43
CA ILE A 131 3.06 0.08 -10.16
C ILE A 131 4.42 0.35 -9.54
N LYS A 132 5.28 -0.66 -9.54
CA LYS A 132 6.67 -0.51 -9.13
C LYS A 132 7.55 -1.55 -9.81
N SER A 133 8.84 -1.27 -9.85
CA SER A 133 9.84 -2.28 -10.07
C SER A 133 10.47 -2.72 -8.73
N SER A 134 11.24 -3.81 -8.76
CA SER A 134 12.01 -4.25 -7.60
C SER A 134 13.23 -5.06 -8.06
N PRO A 135 14.43 -4.85 -7.48
CA PRO A 135 15.58 -5.71 -7.73
C PRO A 135 15.37 -7.14 -7.19
N CYS A 136 14.40 -7.33 -6.29
CA CYS A 136 14.08 -8.60 -5.63
C CYS A 136 12.66 -9.08 -5.99
N MET A 137 12.24 -8.87 -7.25
CA MET A 137 10.87 -9.17 -7.70
C MET A 137 10.48 -10.64 -7.49
N PHE A 138 11.41 -11.57 -7.71
CA PHE A 138 11.17 -13.00 -7.49
C PHE A 138 10.81 -13.29 -6.02
N GLN A 139 11.57 -12.74 -5.08
CA GLN A 139 11.39 -12.95 -3.65
C GLN A 139 10.08 -12.31 -3.18
N GLU A 140 9.72 -11.16 -3.72
CA GLU A 140 8.46 -10.51 -3.40
C GLU A 140 7.25 -11.34 -3.86
N ILE A 141 7.26 -11.82 -5.10
CA ILE A 141 6.20 -12.69 -5.62
C ILE A 141 6.15 -14.02 -4.85
N TYR A 142 7.32 -14.61 -4.55
CA TYR A 142 7.38 -15.81 -3.72
C TYR A 142 6.77 -15.60 -2.34
N THR A 143 7.16 -14.52 -1.67
CA THR A 143 6.69 -14.23 -0.32
C THR A 143 5.18 -13.99 -0.33
N SER A 144 4.67 -13.26 -1.32
CA SER A 144 3.24 -13.02 -1.46
C SER A 144 2.42 -14.29 -1.70
N VAL A 145 2.93 -15.24 -2.50
CA VAL A 145 2.24 -16.54 -2.66
C VAL A 145 2.19 -17.30 -1.33
N VAL A 146 3.26 -17.25 -0.53
CA VAL A 146 3.26 -17.86 0.82
C VAL A 146 2.28 -17.14 1.76
N GLU A 147 2.17 -15.81 1.67
CA GLU A 147 1.20 -15.01 2.42
C GLU A 147 -0.25 -15.36 2.06
N ASP A 148 -0.55 -15.59 0.78
CA ASP A 148 -1.89 -16.04 0.37
C ASP A 148 -2.22 -17.44 0.91
N MET A 149 -1.25 -18.36 0.95
CA MET A 149 -1.45 -19.67 1.60
C MET A 149 -1.89 -19.49 3.05
N LEU A 150 -1.31 -18.51 3.73
CA LEU A 150 -1.61 -18.12 5.11
C LEU A 150 -2.79 -17.17 5.22
N LYS A 151 -3.50 -16.83 4.14
CA LYS A 151 -4.64 -15.90 4.13
C LYS A 151 -4.33 -14.58 4.85
N TYR A 152 -3.10 -14.09 4.67
CA TYR A 152 -2.69 -12.76 5.12
C TYR A 152 -3.25 -11.68 4.20
N PRO A 153 -3.37 -10.43 4.68
CA PRO A 153 -3.97 -9.37 3.89
C PRO A 153 -2.94 -8.78 2.94
N ILE A 154 -2.80 -9.39 1.77
CA ILE A 154 -2.00 -8.86 0.67
C ILE A 154 -2.91 -8.13 -0.33
N PRO A 155 -2.41 -7.12 -1.06
CA PRO A 155 -3.10 -6.59 -2.23
C PRO A 155 -3.12 -7.64 -3.34
N GLU A 156 -4.09 -7.53 -4.25
CA GLU A 156 -3.97 -8.24 -5.53
C GLU A 156 -2.74 -7.74 -6.29
N MET A 157 -2.08 -8.65 -7.01
CA MET A 157 -0.85 -8.34 -7.73
C MET A 157 -0.86 -8.97 -9.13
N LYS A 158 -0.26 -8.25 -10.08
CA LYS A 158 -0.06 -8.70 -11.46
C LYS A 158 1.36 -8.39 -11.89
N LEU A 159 2.08 -9.42 -12.34
CA LEU A 159 3.41 -9.27 -12.93
C LEU A 159 3.28 -8.94 -14.42
N ILE A 160 3.86 -7.81 -14.83
CA ILE A 160 3.95 -7.37 -16.22
C ILE A 160 5.40 -7.59 -16.68
N GLN A 161 5.56 -8.44 -17.70
CA GLN A 161 6.87 -8.86 -18.21
C GLN A 161 7.27 -7.96 -19.38
N PHE A 162 8.54 -7.55 -19.47
CA PHE A 162 9.03 -6.67 -20.54
C PHE A 162 8.75 -7.18 -21.96
N SER A 163 8.61 -8.50 -22.14
CA SER A 163 8.36 -9.14 -23.42
C SER A 163 6.87 -9.21 -23.81
N SER A 164 5.94 -8.69 -22.99
CA SER A 164 4.51 -8.72 -23.28
C SER A 164 4.04 -7.47 -24.03
N ASN A 165 2.99 -7.62 -24.84
CA ASN A 165 2.34 -6.47 -25.49
C ASN A 165 1.82 -5.47 -24.45
N GLU A 166 1.28 -5.97 -23.33
CA GLU A 166 0.83 -5.14 -22.21
C GLU A 166 1.95 -4.24 -21.66
N PHE A 167 3.19 -4.73 -21.60
CA PHE A 167 4.32 -3.90 -21.17
C PHE A 167 4.61 -2.77 -22.17
N THR A 168 4.54 -3.06 -23.48
CA THR A 168 4.73 -2.03 -24.51
C THR A 168 3.64 -0.97 -24.44
N GLU A 169 2.37 -1.37 -24.30
CA GLU A 169 1.23 -0.47 -24.13
C GLU A 169 1.38 0.40 -22.88
N MET A 170 1.65 -0.24 -21.73
CA MET A 170 1.94 0.45 -20.47
C MET A 170 3.07 1.48 -20.63
N SER A 171 4.21 1.06 -21.18
CA SER A 171 5.40 1.91 -21.33
C SER A 171 5.10 3.14 -22.18
N ASN A 172 4.44 2.95 -23.32
CA ASN A 172 4.07 4.04 -24.22
C ASN A 172 3.13 5.03 -23.55
N SER A 173 2.11 4.54 -22.84
CA SER A 173 1.15 5.39 -22.14
C SER A 173 1.79 6.19 -21.00
N LEU A 174 2.61 5.53 -20.17
CA LEU A 174 3.28 6.20 -19.05
C LEU A 174 4.23 7.29 -19.55
N LEU A 175 5.09 6.97 -20.53
CA LEU A 175 6.04 7.92 -21.12
C LEU A 175 5.35 9.05 -21.87
N SER A 176 4.25 8.76 -22.58
CA SER A 176 3.47 9.78 -23.29
C SER A 176 2.78 10.73 -22.32
N PHE A 177 2.28 10.23 -21.18
CA PHE A 177 1.65 11.07 -20.17
C PHE A 177 2.67 12.00 -19.49
N SER A 178 3.87 11.49 -19.19
CA SER A 178 4.90 12.22 -18.45
C SER A 178 5.74 13.19 -19.29
N GLN A 179 5.49 13.34 -20.60
CA GLN A 179 6.35 14.16 -21.49
C GLN A 179 6.56 15.61 -21.03
N ASN A 180 5.59 16.17 -20.30
CA ASN A 180 5.64 17.56 -19.82
C ASN A 180 6.25 17.69 -18.41
N ASP A 181 6.61 16.58 -17.77
CA ASP A 181 7.23 16.53 -16.44
C ASP A 181 8.56 15.76 -16.56
N GLU A 182 9.65 16.50 -16.69
CA GLU A 182 10.98 15.93 -16.94
C GLU A 182 11.44 15.00 -15.81
N GLU A 183 11.18 15.35 -14.54
CA GLU A 183 11.56 14.53 -13.39
C GLU A 183 10.79 13.20 -13.39
N LEU A 184 9.48 13.25 -13.60
CA LEU A 184 8.64 12.07 -13.68
C LEU A 184 8.99 11.20 -14.90
N TYR A 185 9.24 11.82 -16.06
CA TYR A 185 9.63 11.11 -17.27
C TYR A 185 10.94 10.34 -17.08
N GLN A 186 11.97 10.99 -16.52
CA GLN A 186 13.25 10.34 -16.24
C GLN A 186 13.10 9.20 -15.23
N PHE A 187 12.29 9.39 -14.19
CA PHE A 187 12.01 8.33 -13.22
C PHE A 187 11.32 7.13 -13.88
N ILE A 188 10.26 7.36 -14.66
CA ILE A 188 9.55 6.30 -15.40
C ILE A 188 10.51 5.57 -16.33
N GLN A 189 11.37 6.29 -17.06
CA GLN A 189 12.35 5.69 -17.96
C GLN A 189 13.30 4.73 -17.22
N GLN A 190 13.83 5.15 -16.06
CA GLN A 190 14.70 4.31 -15.23
C GLN A 190 13.96 3.07 -14.66
N GLU A 191 12.68 3.20 -14.33
CA GLU A 191 11.87 2.07 -13.88
C GLU A 191 11.58 1.08 -15.01
N LEU A 192 11.32 1.57 -16.23
CA LEU A 192 11.06 0.75 -17.42
C LEU A 192 12.31 0.05 -17.96
N ASP A 193 13.51 0.55 -17.67
CA ASP A 193 14.78 -0.16 -17.95
C ASP A 193 14.88 -1.49 -17.18
N LYS A 194 14.05 -1.68 -16.15
CA LYS A 194 13.97 -2.92 -15.38
C LYS A 194 13.01 -3.89 -16.06
N SER A 195 13.32 -5.17 -15.92
CA SER A 195 12.74 -6.25 -16.74
C SER A 195 11.34 -6.67 -16.32
N PHE A 196 10.95 -6.29 -15.11
CA PHE A 196 9.71 -6.73 -14.48
C PHE A 196 9.08 -5.56 -13.74
N ILE A 197 7.81 -5.34 -14.02
CA ILE A 197 6.97 -4.37 -13.32
C ILE A 197 5.87 -5.13 -12.59
N LEU A 198 5.62 -4.76 -11.35
CA LEU A 198 4.54 -5.29 -10.54
C LEU A 198 3.44 -4.24 -10.45
N ALA A 199 2.26 -4.57 -10.94
CA ALA A 199 1.04 -3.82 -10.68
C ALA A 199 0.36 -4.39 -9.43
N LEU A 200 -0.06 -3.53 -8.52
CA LEU A 200 -0.71 -3.87 -7.27
C LEU A 200 -2.04 -3.11 -7.13
N GLU A 201 -2.99 -3.75 -6.49
CA GLU A 201 -4.24 -3.15 -6.05
C GLU A 201 -3.96 -1.91 -5.18
N TYR A 202 -4.48 -0.74 -5.58
CA TYR A 202 -4.48 0.43 -4.71
C TYR A 202 -5.76 0.47 -3.87
N LYS A 203 -5.58 0.53 -2.55
CA LYS A 203 -6.67 0.68 -1.60
C LYS A 203 -6.64 2.07 -0.97
N PRO A 204 -7.60 2.95 -1.29
CA PRO A 204 -7.60 4.33 -0.79
C PRO A 204 -7.81 4.38 0.74
N ASN A 205 -7.48 5.53 1.33
CA ASN A 205 -7.61 5.82 2.77
C ASN A 205 -6.72 4.97 3.70
N GLY A 206 -5.77 4.24 3.13
CA GLY A 206 -4.70 3.60 3.88
C GLY A 206 -3.75 4.63 4.48
N LYS A 207 -3.25 4.36 5.68
CA LYS A 207 -2.25 5.18 6.36
C LYS A 207 -1.02 4.36 6.68
N ARG A 208 0.15 4.96 6.61
CA ARG A 208 1.39 4.37 7.13
C ARG A 208 1.36 4.35 8.64
N PHE A 209 2.23 3.54 9.24
CA PHE A 209 2.33 3.44 10.69
C PHE A 209 2.56 4.82 11.34
N ASN A 210 3.53 5.60 10.85
CA ASN A 210 3.84 6.93 11.37
C ASN A 210 2.72 7.99 11.17
N GLU A 211 1.77 7.74 10.27
CA GLU A 211 0.62 8.62 10.00
C GLU A 211 -0.58 8.32 10.93
N LEU A 212 -0.51 7.27 11.73
CA LEU A 212 -1.60 6.86 12.61
C LEU A 212 -1.72 7.75 13.85
N ASN A 213 -2.98 8.01 14.24
CA ASN A 213 -3.29 8.33 15.63
C ASN A 213 -3.27 7.03 16.45
N HIS A 214 -2.09 6.62 16.91
CA HIS A 214 -1.85 5.34 17.56
C HIS A 214 -2.73 5.09 18.80
N LYS A 215 -2.97 6.14 19.60
CA LYS A 215 -3.83 6.06 20.79
C LYS A 215 -5.24 5.67 20.39
N GLU A 216 -5.80 6.32 19.37
CA GLU A 216 -7.13 6.02 18.85
C GLU A 216 -7.16 4.65 18.17
N TYR A 217 -6.18 4.39 17.30
CA TYR A 217 -6.14 3.20 16.46
C TYR A 217 -6.08 1.90 17.27
N PHE A 218 -5.30 1.87 18.35
CA PHE A 218 -5.12 0.73 19.24
C PHE A 218 -5.96 0.79 20.53
N SER A 219 -6.94 1.70 20.63
CA SER A 219 -7.84 1.77 21.79
C SER A 219 -9.02 0.81 21.72
N GLY A 220 -9.58 0.49 22.90
CA GLY A 220 -10.80 -0.31 23.06
C GLY A 220 -10.66 -1.78 22.64
N SER A 221 -11.79 -2.48 22.54
CA SER A 221 -11.85 -3.90 22.18
C SER A 221 -11.34 -4.19 20.77
N LYS A 222 -11.54 -3.26 19.82
CA LYS A 222 -11.00 -3.34 18.46
C LYS A 222 -9.47 -3.18 18.44
N GLY A 223 -8.92 -2.38 19.35
CA GLY A 223 -7.48 -2.20 19.52
C GLY A 223 -6.75 -3.50 19.81
N GLU A 224 -7.24 -4.28 20.78
CA GLU A 224 -6.68 -5.59 21.12
C GLU A 224 -6.69 -6.55 19.90
N LYS A 225 -7.78 -6.55 19.13
CA LYS A 225 -7.88 -7.35 17.90
C LYS A 225 -6.82 -6.94 16.87
N LYS A 226 -6.63 -5.63 16.64
CA LYS A 226 -5.61 -5.09 15.72
C LYS A 226 -4.20 -5.45 16.16
N LEU A 227 -3.92 -5.42 17.47
CA LEU A 227 -2.65 -5.85 18.03
C LEU A 227 -2.40 -7.34 17.83
N LYS A 228 -3.39 -8.20 18.11
CA LYS A 228 -3.27 -9.63 17.81
C LYS A 228 -3.05 -9.89 16.32
N GLN A 229 -3.68 -9.13 15.44
CA GLN A 229 -3.42 -9.20 14.00
C GLN A 229 -1.98 -8.79 13.66
N LEU A 230 -1.50 -7.67 14.19
CA LEU A 230 -0.12 -7.21 13.98
C LEU A 230 0.89 -8.26 14.48
N GLY A 231 0.63 -8.90 15.62
CA GLY A 231 1.43 -10.03 16.10
C GLY A 231 1.50 -11.20 15.10
N LYS A 232 0.41 -11.51 14.39
CA LYS A 232 0.43 -12.54 13.34
C LYS A 232 1.32 -12.15 12.16
N VAL A 233 1.29 -10.87 11.77
CA VAL A 233 2.21 -10.34 10.75
C VAL A 233 3.65 -10.43 11.24
N ILE A 234 3.92 -10.03 12.48
CA ILE A 234 5.26 -10.16 13.07
C ILE A 234 5.72 -11.62 13.06
N ALA A 235 4.86 -12.59 13.33
CA ALA A 235 5.23 -14.01 13.20
C ALA A 235 5.68 -14.37 11.78
N PHE A 236 5.04 -13.80 10.77
CA PHE A 236 5.45 -13.98 9.39
C PHE A 236 6.76 -13.25 9.07
N GLU A 237 6.95 -12.03 9.58
CA GLU A 237 8.22 -11.30 9.48
C GLU A 237 9.36 -12.04 10.20
N ILE A 238 9.09 -12.77 11.28
CA ILE A 238 10.07 -13.67 11.93
C ILE A 238 10.38 -14.85 11.01
N PHE A 239 9.36 -15.48 10.42
CA PHE A 239 9.52 -16.58 9.46
C PHE A 239 10.36 -16.17 8.24
N CYS A 240 10.16 -14.96 7.73
CA CYS A 240 10.91 -14.36 6.64
C CYS A 240 12.25 -13.76 7.08
N ASN A 241 12.58 -13.82 8.38
CA ASN A 241 13.79 -13.27 8.98
C ASN A 241 14.00 -11.76 8.73
N ASN A 242 12.91 -11.01 8.83
CA ASN A 242 12.87 -9.55 8.72
C ASN A 242 12.78 -8.88 10.09
N PHE A 243 12.07 -9.49 11.06
CA PHE A 243 11.79 -8.86 12.36
C PHE A 243 13.01 -8.83 13.29
N CYS A 244 13.76 -9.94 13.37
CA CYS A 244 14.85 -10.10 14.33
C CYS A 244 16.24 -9.76 13.76
N ARG A 245 16.35 -9.08 12.61
CA ARG A 245 17.66 -8.83 11.98
C ARG A 245 18.53 -7.98 12.89
N SER A 246 19.54 -8.60 13.49
CA SER A 246 20.44 -7.89 14.39
C SER A 246 21.52 -7.15 13.62
N ALA A 247 21.32 -5.84 13.43
CA ALA A 247 22.35 -4.81 13.20
C ALA A 247 21.73 -3.51 12.71
N THR A 248 20.54 -3.55 12.13
CA THR A 248 19.87 -2.33 11.67
C THR A 248 19.07 -1.76 12.84
N PRO A 249 19.44 -0.59 13.40
CA PRO A 249 18.52 0.12 14.28
C PRO A 249 17.21 0.27 13.51
N TRP A 250 16.09 -0.05 14.14
CA TRP A 250 14.80 0.29 13.55
C TRP A 250 14.82 1.79 13.25
N ASP A 251 14.82 2.11 11.97
CA ASP A 251 14.77 3.49 11.52
C ASP A 251 13.31 3.96 11.64
N GLU A 252 13.15 5.17 12.18
CA GLU A 252 11.87 5.82 12.43
C GLU A 252 11.00 5.85 11.17
N ASN A 253 11.61 5.91 9.99
CA ASN A 253 10.92 5.98 8.70
C ASN A 253 10.59 4.62 8.09
N THR A 254 11.14 3.54 8.62
CA THR A 254 11.15 2.22 7.95
C THR A 254 10.40 1.16 8.75
N PHE A 255 10.18 1.41 10.04
CA PHE A 255 9.49 0.49 10.93
C PHE A 255 8.04 0.29 10.48
N PHE A 256 7.68 -0.94 10.10
CA PHE A 256 6.41 -1.28 9.44
C PHE A 256 6.10 -0.46 8.18
N SER A 257 7.12 0.01 7.46
CA SER A 257 6.96 0.66 6.14
C SER A 257 6.30 -0.27 5.11
N ASN A 258 6.40 -1.58 5.32
CA ASN A 258 5.75 -2.61 4.53
C ASN A 258 4.27 -2.85 4.90
N LEU A 259 3.67 -2.03 5.76
CA LEU A 259 2.27 -2.15 6.18
C LEU A 259 1.49 -0.87 5.92
N ILE A 260 0.30 -1.03 5.32
CA ILE A 260 -0.70 0.03 5.19
C ILE A 260 -1.87 -0.28 6.12
N PHE A 261 -2.25 0.66 6.97
CA PHE A 261 -3.25 0.51 8.02
C PHE A 261 -4.56 1.20 7.63
N TYR A 262 -5.68 0.56 7.94
CA TYR A 262 -7.03 1.03 7.64
C TYR A 262 -7.87 1.15 8.91
N SER A 263 -8.76 2.14 8.94
CA SER A 263 -9.72 2.34 10.03
C SER A 263 -10.77 1.23 10.10
N SER A 264 -11.18 0.71 8.94
CA SER A 264 -12.16 -0.36 8.77
C SER A 264 -11.49 -1.64 8.26
N PRO A 265 -11.96 -2.82 8.69
CA PRO A 265 -11.37 -4.07 8.23
C PRO A 265 -11.81 -4.40 6.80
N ASN A 266 -10.99 -5.17 6.08
CA ASN A 266 -11.35 -5.73 4.77
C ASN A 266 -12.37 -6.89 4.90
N LYS A 267 -12.76 -7.48 3.77
CA LYS A 267 -13.69 -8.64 3.70
C LYS A 267 -13.26 -9.84 4.56
N ASN A 268 -11.96 -10.00 4.79
CA ASN A 268 -11.37 -11.07 5.60
C ASN A 268 -11.14 -10.64 7.07
N GLY A 269 -11.61 -9.45 7.46
CA GLY A 269 -11.53 -8.95 8.83
C GLY A 269 -10.21 -8.31 9.21
N TRP A 270 -9.28 -8.08 8.27
CA TRP A 270 -7.96 -7.48 8.53
C TRP A 270 -7.97 -5.96 8.47
N TYR A 271 -7.26 -5.31 9.39
CA TYR A 271 -7.16 -3.85 9.48
C TYR A 271 -5.92 -3.25 8.80
N PHE A 272 -5.12 -4.06 8.14
CA PHE A 272 -3.93 -3.60 7.42
C PHE A 272 -3.72 -4.46 6.18
N SER A 273 -2.90 -3.96 5.25
CA SER A 273 -2.43 -4.66 4.06
C SER A 273 -0.91 -4.70 4.10
N MET A 274 -0.34 -5.85 3.75
CA MET A 274 1.09 -6.05 3.60
C MET A 274 1.50 -5.63 2.19
N ILE A 275 2.42 -4.68 2.09
CA ILE A 275 2.97 -4.18 0.83
C ILE A 275 4.48 -4.41 0.84
N HIS A 276 5.07 -4.86 -0.27
CA HIS A 276 6.51 -5.17 -0.32
C HIS A 276 6.95 -6.28 0.67
N PRO A 277 6.33 -7.47 0.63
CA PRO A 277 6.82 -8.60 1.40
C PRO A 277 8.18 -9.08 0.83
N ASN A 278 9.10 -9.49 1.68
CA ASN A 278 10.40 -10.02 1.26
C ASN A 278 10.89 -11.10 2.24
N ILE A 279 11.78 -11.98 1.77
CA ILE A 279 12.48 -12.94 2.60
C ILE A 279 13.96 -12.61 2.62
N ASN A 280 14.48 -12.46 3.83
CA ASN A 280 15.89 -12.19 4.06
C ASN A 280 16.58 -13.45 4.56
N TYR A 281 17.36 -14.10 3.70
CA TYR A 281 18.10 -15.29 4.10
C TYR A 281 19.50 -14.96 4.63
N LEU A 282 20.02 -15.86 5.47
CA LEU A 282 21.44 -15.96 5.77
C LEU A 282 21.94 -17.29 5.20
N SER A 283 23.17 -17.32 4.71
CA SER A 283 23.81 -18.59 4.33
C SER A 283 23.94 -19.46 5.59
N ASN A 284 23.51 -20.73 5.51
CA ASN A 284 23.54 -21.68 6.64
C ASN A 284 24.93 -22.25 6.94
N SER A 285 25.99 -21.67 6.39
CA SER A 285 27.34 -22.02 6.78
C SER A 285 27.56 -21.64 8.24
N LEU A 286 28.13 -22.56 9.04
CA LEU A 286 28.58 -22.28 10.40
C LEU A 286 29.61 -21.14 10.46
N PHE A 287 30.22 -20.82 9.32
CA PHE A 287 31.17 -19.71 9.14
C PHE A 287 30.49 -18.40 8.71
N THR A 288 29.18 -18.40 8.42
CA THR A 288 28.44 -17.17 8.14
C THR A 288 28.36 -16.34 9.42
N ILE A 289 28.97 -15.16 9.38
CA ILE A 289 28.92 -14.20 10.48
C ILE A 289 27.46 -13.91 10.84
N GLY A 290 27.12 -14.01 12.12
CA GLY A 290 25.79 -13.67 12.64
C GLY A 290 24.71 -14.75 12.48
N TYR A 291 24.94 -15.83 11.73
CA TYR A 291 23.94 -16.90 11.57
C TYR A 291 23.58 -17.58 12.90
N ARG A 292 24.60 -18.01 13.68
CA ARG A 292 24.38 -18.62 15.01
C ARG A 292 23.68 -17.66 15.96
N ASP A 293 24.08 -16.39 15.96
CA ASP A 293 23.47 -15.36 16.80
C ASP A 293 22.00 -15.14 16.43
N GLN A 294 21.68 -15.17 15.14
CA GLN A 294 20.31 -15.03 14.65
C GLN A 294 19.43 -16.20 15.09
N ILE A 295 19.89 -17.44 14.90
CA ILE A 295 19.14 -18.63 15.32
C ILE A 295 18.99 -18.69 16.85
N ASN A 296 20.02 -18.32 17.61
CA ASN A 296 19.91 -18.25 19.07
C ASN A 296 18.91 -17.18 19.54
N LYS A 297 18.90 -15.99 18.90
CA LYS A 297 17.90 -14.94 19.18
C LYS A 297 16.49 -15.42 18.87
N LEU A 298 16.31 -16.12 17.75
CA LEU A 298 15.04 -16.74 17.38
C LEU A 298 14.59 -17.73 18.45
N LYS A 299 15.44 -18.68 18.85
CA LYS A 299 15.16 -19.67 19.89
C LYS A 299 14.73 -19.01 21.20
N LEU A 300 15.48 -18.02 21.67
CA LEU A 300 15.17 -17.29 22.90
C LEU A 300 13.83 -16.54 22.80
N LEU A 301 13.53 -15.92 21.65
CA LEU A 301 12.25 -15.26 21.41
C LEU A 301 11.10 -16.28 21.47
N LEU A 302 11.21 -17.39 20.73
CA LEU A 302 10.18 -18.42 20.68
C LEU A 302 9.94 -19.04 22.05
N PHE A 303 11.01 -19.45 22.73
CA PHE A 303 10.96 -19.96 24.10
C PHE A 303 10.23 -18.98 25.02
N SER A 304 10.56 -17.70 24.96
CA SER A 304 9.94 -16.68 25.81
C SER A 304 8.45 -16.51 25.52
N ILE A 305 8.06 -16.51 24.23
CA ILE A 305 6.65 -16.38 23.82
C ILE A 305 5.83 -17.59 24.26
N PHE A 306 6.34 -18.81 24.07
CA PHE A 306 5.59 -20.04 24.34
C PHE A 306 5.63 -20.44 25.82
N GLN A 307 6.77 -20.32 26.50
CA GLN A 307 6.89 -20.75 27.89
C GLN A 307 6.41 -19.68 28.88
N ASN A 308 6.51 -18.40 28.52
CA ASN A 308 6.14 -17.27 29.37
C ASN A 308 5.26 -16.25 28.63
N PRO A 309 4.06 -16.63 28.12
CA PRO A 309 3.25 -15.79 27.23
C PRO A 309 2.77 -14.47 27.83
N ASN A 310 2.76 -14.36 29.17
CA ASN A 310 2.36 -13.17 29.92
C ASN A 310 3.54 -12.30 30.35
N SER A 311 4.77 -12.68 30.05
CA SER A 311 5.98 -11.90 30.31
C SER A 311 6.43 -11.20 29.03
N GLU A 312 6.82 -9.93 29.13
CA GLU A 312 7.33 -9.18 27.99
C GLU A 312 8.70 -9.74 27.55
N THR A 313 8.78 -10.21 26.31
CA THR A 313 10.06 -10.65 25.72
C THR A 313 11.00 -9.48 25.44
N GLU A 314 12.31 -9.73 25.40
CA GLU A 314 13.31 -8.69 25.15
C GLU A 314 13.10 -7.98 23.80
N GLN A 315 12.77 -8.71 22.73
CA GLN A 315 12.51 -8.13 21.41
C GLN A 315 11.26 -7.25 21.41
N ILE A 316 10.20 -7.64 22.13
CA ILE A 316 8.98 -6.83 22.25
C ILE A 316 9.21 -5.61 23.14
N LYS A 317 10.03 -5.76 24.19
CA LYS A 317 10.47 -4.65 25.02
C LYS A 317 11.26 -3.63 24.21
N GLN A 318 12.24 -4.08 23.43
CA GLN A 318 12.98 -3.21 22.52
C GLN A 318 12.02 -2.47 21.58
N MET A 319 11.03 -3.18 21.00
CA MET A 319 10.03 -2.58 20.10
C MET A 319 9.22 -1.50 20.81
N LYS A 320 8.76 -1.78 22.04
CA LYS A 320 8.08 -0.80 22.88
C LYS A 320 8.96 0.40 23.18
N ASP A 321 10.22 0.18 23.53
CA ASP A 321 11.17 1.24 23.84
C ASP A 321 11.45 2.11 22.62
N HIS A 322 11.53 1.52 21.43
CA HIS A 322 11.63 2.26 20.17
C HIS A 322 10.37 3.12 19.92
N PHE A 323 9.17 2.56 20.09
CA PHE A 323 7.93 3.32 19.98
C PHE A 323 7.87 4.51 20.93
N ILE A 324 8.25 4.31 22.19
CA ILE A 324 8.18 5.36 23.21
C ILE A 324 9.26 6.41 22.99
N ASN A 325 10.51 5.99 22.79
CA ASN A 325 11.67 6.88 22.83
C ASN A 325 11.97 7.54 21.48
N LYS A 326 11.69 6.86 20.37
CA LYS A 326 11.96 7.35 19.01
C LYS A 326 10.71 7.94 18.37
N LEU A 327 9.65 7.15 18.30
CA LEU A 327 8.41 7.57 17.63
C LEU A 327 7.46 8.40 18.53
N ARG A 328 7.76 8.51 19.84
CA ARG A 328 6.91 9.19 20.84
C ARG A 328 5.48 8.63 20.91
N ILE A 329 5.33 7.36 20.59
CA ILE A 329 4.07 6.62 20.63
C ILE A 329 3.93 5.94 22.00
N LYS A 330 2.84 6.27 22.70
CA LYS A 330 2.46 5.58 23.95
C LYS A 330 1.40 4.52 23.66
N LEU A 331 1.76 3.26 23.90
CA LEU A 331 0.85 2.12 23.74
C LEU A 331 0.29 1.69 25.11
N PRO A 332 -0.85 0.97 25.14
CA PRO A 332 -1.41 0.40 26.37
C PRO A 332 -0.41 -0.53 27.06
N SER A 333 -0.45 -0.61 28.39
CA SER A 333 0.45 -1.49 29.17
C SER A 333 0.31 -2.97 28.80
N SER A 334 -0.88 -3.41 28.37
CA SER A 334 -1.17 -4.78 27.91
C SER A 334 -0.82 -5.05 26.43
N PHE A 335 -0.21 -4.09 25.74
CA PHE A 335 0.13 -4.20 24.31
C PHE A 335 0.97 -5.45 24.01
N TYR A 336 2.01 -5.69 24.81
CA TYR A 336 2.95 -6.79 24.59
C TYR A 336 2.25 -8.16 24.67
N ILE A 337 1.29 -8.33 25.60
CA ILE A 337 0.50 -9.57 25.74
C ILE A 337 -0.29 -9.82 24.46
N SER A 338 -0.90 -8.78 23.89
CA SER A 338 -1.72 -8.90 22.68
C SER A 338 -0.88 -9.23 21.45
N ILE A 339 0.28 -8.59 21.31
CA ILE A 339 1.24 -8.90 20.24
C ILE A 339 1.75 -10.35 20.38
N GLN A 340 2.20 -10.76 21.56
CA GLN A 340 2.74 -12.11 21.80
C GLN A 340 1.70 -13.19 21.53
N LYS A 341 0.46 -13.01 21.99
CA LYS A 341 -0.67 -13.90 21.64
C LYS A 341 -0.91 -13.94 20.13
N GLY A 342 -0.77 -12.80 19.45
CA GLY A 342 -0.81 -12.71 18.00
C GLY A 342 0.32 -13.50 17.32
N ILE A 343 1.56 -13.35 17.81
CA ILE A 343 2.73 -14.05 17.28
C ILE A 343 2.56 -15.56 17.44
N ALA A 344 2.21 -16.04 18.63
CA ALA A 344 1.94 -17.45 18.89
C ALA A 344 0.85 -18.01 17.96
N ALA A 345 -0.26 -17.26 17.76
CA ALA A 345 -1.32 -17.64 16.83
C ALA A 345 -0.87 -17.63 15.36
N GLY A 346 0.02 -16.71 14.97
CA GLY A 346 0.62 -16.67 13.64
C GLY A 346 1.54 -17.86 13.39
N ILE A 347 2.41 -18.19 14.36
CA ILE A 347 3.29 -19.36 14.31
C ILE A 347 2.48 -20.65 14.19
N LYS A 348 1.43 -20.82 15.01
CA LYS A 348 0.50 -21.96 14.91
C LYS A 348 -0.09 -22.10 13.50
N LYS A 349 -0.44 -20.97 12.86
CA LYS A 349 -0.94 -20.96 11.47
C LYS A 349 0.13 -21.36 10.48
N ILE A 350 1.35 -20.84 10.62
CA ILE A 350 2.50 -21.18 9.76
C ILE A 350 2.80 -22.68 9.85
N VAL A 351 2.97 -23.21 11.07
CA VAL A 351 3.26 -24.64 11.32
C VAL A 351 2.17 -25.56 10.74
N SER A 352 0.90 -25.16 10.83
CA SER A 352 -0.21 -25.99 10.32
C SER A 352 -0.41 -25.92 8.80
N GLN A 353 0.10 -24.88 8.12
CA GLN A 353 -0.20 -24.64 6.71
C GLN A 353 1.03 -24.71 5.80
N ILE A 354 2.23 -24.44 6.31
CA ILE A 354 3.47 -24.42 5.53
C ILE A 354 4.26 -25.71 5.78
N THR A 355 4.72 -26.32 4.69
CA THR A 355 5.57 -27.52 4.71
C THR A 355 6.73 -27.34 3.75
N ASP A 356 7.80 -28.12 3.92
CA ASP A 356 8.95 -28.12 2.99
C ASP A 356 8.50 -28.35 1.53
N GLN A 357 7.62 -29.32 1.31
CA GLN A 357 7.07 -29.59 -0.01
C GLN A 357 6.30 -28.40 -0.61
N LYS A 358 5.53 -27.66 0.21
CA LYS A 358 4.84 -26.45 -0.25
C LYS A 358 5.83 -25.35 -0.61
N LEU A 359 6.87 -25.12 0.20
CA LEU A 359 7.89 -24.11 -0.08
C LEU A 359 8.67 -24.42 -1.36
N LYS A 360 9.09 -25.69 -1.54
CA LYS A 360 9.78 -26.16 -2.75
C LYS A 360 8.89 -26.07 -4.00
N SER A 361 7.66 -26.60 -3.93
CA SER A 361 6.73 -26.57 -5.07
C SER A 361 6.34 -25.15 -5.46
N THR A 362 6.20 -24.24 -4.50
CA THR A 362 5.96 -22.81 -4.76
C THR A 362 7.12 -22.19 -5.50
N LYS A 363 8.37 -22.45 -5.05
CA LYS A 363 9.57 -21.93 -5.70
C LYS A 363 9.65 -22.37 -7.17
N GLU A 364 9.42 -23.65 -7.45
CA GLU A 364 9.43 -24.18 -8.83
C GLU A 364 8.26 -23.66 -9.67
N LYS A 365 7.06 -23.47 -9.10
CA LYS A 365 5.93 -22.86 -9.82
C LYS A 365 6.21 -21.41 -10.21
N ILE A 366 6.85 -20.64 -9.33
CA ILE A 366 7.16 -19.23 -9.60
C ILE A 366 8.28 -19.10 -10.63
N LYS A 367 9.27 -20.00 -10.59
CA LYS A 367 10.34 -20.07 -11.58
C LYS A 367 9.83 -20.03 -13.02
N ILE A 368 8.74 -20.73 -13.32
CA ILE A 368 8.18 -20.85 -14.67
C ILE A 368 7.20 -19.75 -15.08
N ILE A 369 6.88 -18.80 -14.18
CA ILE A 369 5.96 -17.68 -14.51
C ILE A 369 6.57 -16.76 -15.57
N VAL A 370 7.89 -16.54 -15.48
CA VAL A 370 8.64 -15.73 -16.43
C VAL A 370 9.22 -16.63 -17.51
N LYS A 371 8.90 -16.33 -18.77
CA LYS A 371 9.40 -17.09 -19.93
C LYS A 371 10.74 -16.57 -20.43
N VAL A 372 10.90 -15.25 -20.38
CA VAL A 372 12.09 -14.55 -20.88
C VAL A 372 12.64 -13.71 -19.73
N ASP A 373 13.86 -14.03 -19.29
CA ASP A 373 14.60 -13.19 -18.36
C ASP A 373 15.39 -12.15 -19.18
N SER A 374 15.67 -11.00 -18.59
CA SER A 374 16.48 -10.00 -19.28
C SER A 374 17.95 -10.39 -19.34
N SER A 375 18.72 -9.61 -20.09
CA SER A 375 20.17 -9.77 -20.20
C SER A 375 20.89 -9.78 -18.84
N ASN A 376 20.33 -9.13 -17.82
CA ASN A 376 20.92 -9.08 -16.49
C ASN A 376 20.62 -10.32 -15.61
N ASN A 377 19.79 -11.25 -16.09
CA ASN A 377 19.34 -12.46 -15.40
C ASN A 377 18.75 -12.19 -14.00
N SER A 378 18.01 -11.08 -13.84
CA SER A 378 17.46 -10.66 -12.54
C SER A 378 16.48 -11.67 -11.96
N TRP A 379 15.64 -12.30 -12.79
CA TRP A 379 14.70 -13.32 -12.32
C TRP A 379 15.44 -14.55 -11.79
N LYS A 380 16.40 -15.05 -12.57
CA LYS A 380 17.22 -16.19 -12.17
C LYS A 380 18.03 -15.89 -10.91
N LYS A 381 18.66 -14.72 -10.81
CA LYS A 381 19.38 -14.30 -9.59
C LYS A 381 18.44 -14.26 -8.39
N GLY A 382 17.22 -13.74 -8.56
CA GLY A 382 16.18 -13.76 -7.53
C GLY A 382 15.83 -15.19 -7.09
N PHE A 383 15.59 -16.09 -8.04
CA PHE A 383 15.34 -17.51 -7.78
C PHE A 383 16.51 -18.18 -7.03
N ASP A 384 17.74 -17.99 -7.50
CA ASP A 384 18.94 -18.60 -6.92
C ASP A 384 19.19 -18.07 -5.51
N SER A 385 18.91 -16.78 -5.27
CA SER A 385 19.07 -16.16 -3.96
C SER A 385 18.07 -16.68 -2.92
N LEU A 386 16.89 -17.15 -3.31
CA LEU A 386 15.91 -17.65 -2.33
C LEU A 386 16.42 -18.97 -1.71
N TYR A 387 17.05 -18.87 -0.55
CA TYR A 387 17.70 -20.00 0.11
C TYR A 387 16.74 -20.75 1.03
N ASN A 388 16.06 -21.75 0.47
CA ASN A 388 15.09 -22.58 1.20
C ASN A 388 15.65 -23.22 2.49
N PRO A 389 16.89 -23.72 2.58
CA PRO A 389 17.34 -24.40 3.79
C PRO A 389 17.29 -23.53 5.06
N PHE A 390 17.54 -22.23 4.94
CA PHE A 390 17.43 -21.31 6.09
C PHE A 390 15.98 -21.08 6.51
N ILE A 391 15.06 -20.91 5.56
CA ILE A 391 13.62 -20.79 5.84
C ILE A 391 13.09 -22.08 6.51
N LEU A 392 13.56 -23.23 6.05
CA LEU A 392 13.22 -24.53 6.63
C LEU A 392 13.72 -24.69 8.05
N GLU A 393 14.91 -24.16 8.34
CA GLU A 393 15.42 -24.16 9.71
C GLU A 393 14.54 -23.33 10.64
N ILE A 394 14.14 -22.12 10.21
CA ILE A 394 13.19 -21.30 10.99
C ILE A 394 11.86 -22.05 11.19
N LEU A 395 11.35 -22.71 10.15
CA LEU A 395 10.15 -23.54 10.25
C LEU A 395 10.32 -24.68 11.26
N ASN A 396 11.47 -25.35 11.26
CA ASN A 396 11.76 -26.44 12.19
C ASN A 396 11.81 -25.94 13.64
N GLU A 397 12.40 -24.77 13.89
CA GLU A 397 12.38 -24.13 15.21
C GLU A 397 10.95 -23.75 15.64
N PHE A 398 10.12 -23.27 14.72
CA PHE A 398 8.69 -23.04 14.98
C PHE A 398 7.97 -24.33 15.36
N VAL A 399 8.19 -25.41 14.62
CA VAL A 399 7.59 -26.73 14.87
C VAL A 399 8.03 -27.27 16.22
N TYR A 400 9.32 -27.20 16.53
CA TYR A 400 9.90 -27.68 17.78
C TYR A 400 9.28 -26.98 18.99
N GLU A 401 9.31 -25.64 19.01
CA GLU A 401 8.78 -24.86 20.12
C GLU A 401 7.26 -24.99 20.24
N PHE A 402 6.54 -25.03 19.12
CA PHE A 402 5.08 -25.22 19.13
C PHE A 402 4.67 -26.62 19.63
N THR A 403 5.43 -27.66 19.31
CA THR A 403 5.13 -29.04 19.76
C THR A 403 5.39 -29.21 21.26
N ASN A 404 6.40 -28.52 21.78
CA ASN A 404 6.74 -28.51 23.21
C ASN A 404 5.86 -27.55 24.03
N TYR A 405 5.01 -26.75 23.39
CA TYR A 405 4.09 -25.85 24.08
C TYR A 405 2.95 -26.64 24.72
N ILE A 406 3.00 -26.77 26.05
CA ILE A 406 1.87 -27.23 26.84
C ILE A 406 0.94 -26.04 27.02
N GLU A 407 -0.21 -26.06 26.33
CA GLU A 407 -1.25 -25.04 26.50
C GLU A 407 -1.79 -25.10 27.93
N LYS A 408 -1.18 -24.32 28.83
CA LYS A 408 -1.70 -24.12 30.18
C LYS A 408 -3.02 -23.37 30.03
N LYS A 409 -4.14 -24.08 30.16
CA LYS A 409 -5.46 -23.48 30.35
C LYS A 409 -5.40 -22.71 31.67
N TYR A 410 -5.30 -21.38 31.58
CA TYR A 410 -5.45 -20.47 32.71
C TYR A 410 -6.88 -19.96 32.77
#